data_AF-W6VWP4-F1
#
_entry.id   AF-W6VWP4-F1
#
_cell.length_a   1.000
_cell.length_b   1.000
_cell.length_c   1.000
_cell.angle_alpha   90.00
_cell.angle_beta   90.00
_cell.angle_gamma   90.00
#
_symmetry.space_group_name_H-M   'P 1'
#
loop_
_entity.id
_entity.type
_entity.pdbx_description
1 polymer ?
#
loop_
_entity_poly.entity_id
_entity_poly.type
_entity_poly.pdbx_seq_one_letter_code
_entity_poly.pdbx_strand_id
1 'polypeptide(L)'
;MLMGSHRLAKPDRNLLRAVSKALPPRHNRRHEGFFRIMSRRVIASTALFALALSACTTVSVASNPIESRWVGHSAGEFFAKFSPPISDTDDGSMTIYNWRGGYKRIKLQDGRTASVSCTAKITVSSSYVIRDITIVSDRPGANGPSYCTELLTAG
;
A
#
# COMPACT_ATOMS: atom_id res chain seq x y z
N MET A 1 -47.88 -19.86 -26.03
CA MET A 1 -46.61 -19.09 -26.05
C MET A 1 -45.84 -19.42 -24.78
N LEU A 2 -44.52 -19.58 -24.91
CA LEU A 2 -43.62 -20.43 -24.12
C LEU A 2 -43.43 -20.05 -22.64
N MET A 3 -43.46 -21.06 -21.76
CA MET A 3 -42.79 -21.05 -20.45
C MET A 3 -41.31 -21.42 -20.63
N GLY A 4 -40.40 -20.52 -20.25
CA GLY A 4 -38.96 -20.73 -20.29
C GLY A 4 -38.42 -21.29 -18.97
N SER A 5 -37.97 -22.54 -19.00
CA SER A 5 -37.31 -23.23 -17.87
C SER A 5 -35.85 -22.79 -17.72
N HIS A 6 -35.51 -22.07 -16.66
CA HIS A 6 -34.13 -21.79 -16.28
C HIS A 6 -33.55 -22.96 -15.47
N ARG A 7 -32.58 -23.67 -16.05
CA ARG A 7 -31.81 -24.73 -15.36
C ARG A 7 -30.84 -24.09 -14.38
N LEU A 8 -31.02 -24.38 -13.08
CA LEU A 8 -30.01 -24.16 -12.04
C LEU A 8 -28.76 -25.00 -12.34
N ALA A 9 -27.63 -24.32 -12.56
CA ALA A 9 -26.33 -24.97 -12.68
C ALA A 9 -25.94 -25.62 -11.34
N LYS A 10 -25.65 -26.93 -11.39
CA LYS A 10 -25.25 -27.73 -10.24
C LYS A 10 -23.76 -27.49 -9.95
N PRO A 11 -23.37 -27.23 -8.69
CA PRO A 11 -21.97 -26.99 -8.35
C PRO A 11 -21.15 -28.28 -8.48
N ASP A 12 -20.02 -28.16 -9.18
CA ASP A 12 -19.09 -29.24 -9.51
C ASP A 12 -18.37 -29.75 -8.23
N ARG A 13 -18.53 -31.04 -7.93
CA ARG A 13 -18.00 -31.69 -6.71
C ARG A 13 -16.48 -31.79 -6.69
N ASN A 14 -15.79 -31.60 -7.82
CA ASN A 14 -14.34 -31.68 -7.88
C ASN A 14 -13.62 -30.43 -7.34
N LEU A 15 -14.30 -29.27 -7.31
CA LEU A 15 -13.74 -28.03 -6.76
C LEU A 15 -13.61 -28.05 -5.23
N LEU A 16 -14.47 -28.81 -4.54
CA LEU A 16 -14.45 -28.93 -3.07
C LEU A 16 -13.27 -29.76 -2.54
N ARG A 17 -12.64 -30.61 -3.37
CA ARG A 17 -11.47 -31.40 -2.96
C ARG A 17 -10.15 -30.64 -3.02
N ALA A 18 -10.08 -29.56 -3.81
CA ALA A 18 -8.87 -28.75 -3.91
C ALA A 18 -8.68 -27.80 -2.70
N VAL A 19 -9.78 -27.36 -2.08
CA VAL A 19 -9.76 -26.41 -0.96
C VAL A 19 -9.36 -27.06 0.38
N SER A 20 -9.58 -28.37 0.53
CA SER A 20 -9.34 -29.06 1.80
C SER A 20 -7.86 -29.39 2.10
N LYS A 21 -6.92 -29.10 1.20
CA LYS A 21 -5.51 -29.52 1.33
C LYS A 21 -4.56 -28.42 1.81
N ALA A 22 -5.07 -27.23 2.12
CA ALA A 22 -4.25 -26.07 2.48
C ALA A 22 -4.67 -25.39 3.80
N LEU A 23 -5.14 -26.16 4.79
CA LEU A 23 -5.43 -25.63 6.12
C LEU A 23 -4.48 -26.25 7.17
N PRO A 24 -3.58 -25.48 7.79
CA PRO A 24 -2.84 -25.95 8.95
C PRO A 24 -3.75 -25.98 10.21
N PRO A 25 -3.52 -26.94 11.13
CA PRO A 25 -4.34 -27.12 12.32
C PRO A 25 -4.19 -25.98 13.34
N ARG A 26 -5.29 -25.63 14.01
CA ARG A 26 -5.34 -24.78 15.21
C ARG A 26 -4.44 -25.34 16.30
N HIS A 27 -3.50 -24.55 16.81
CA HIS A 27 -2.80 -24.84 18.05
C HIS A 27 -3.08 -23.72 19.06
N ASN A 28 -3.90 -24.03 20.07
CA ASN A 28 -3.97 -23.27 21.32
C ASN A 28 -2.67 -23.56 22.09
N ARG A 29 -1.87 -22.55 22.43
CA ARG A 29 -0.69 -22.73 23.29
C ARG A 29 -0.58 -21.57 24.28
N ARG A 30 -1.16 -21.81 25.45
CA ARG A 30 -0.87 -21.15 26.71
C ARG A 30 0.64 -21.27 26.99
N HIS A 31 1.29 -20.15 27.23
CA HIS A 31 2.69 -20.03 27.67
C HIS A 31 2.93 -20.85 28.95
N GLU A 32 4.18 -21.27 29.16
CA GLU A 32 4.96 -21.15 30.41
C GLU A 32 6.08 -22.20 30.42
N GLY A 33 7.31 -21.76 30.69
CA GLY A 33 8.41 -22.67 31.00
C GLY A 33 9.76 -21.97 31.05
N PHE A 34 10.28 -21.71 32.25
CA PHE A 34 11.73 -21.71 32.50
C PHE A 34 12.06 -21.87 34.00
N PHE A 35 12.27 -23.11 34.46
CA PHE A 35 13.05 -23.38 35.68
C PHE A 35 13.81 -24.72 35.54
N ARG A 36 15.14 -24.59 35.44
CA ARG A 36 16.19 -25.35 36.16
C ARG A 36 15.94 -26.84 36.47
N ILE A 37 16.84 -27.70 35.99
CA ILE A 37 17.63 -28.73 36.73
C ILE A 37 17.90 -29.97 35.87
N MET A 38 19.20 -30.27 35.77
CA MET A 38 19.81 -31.41 35.08
C MET A 38 19.82 -32.64 36.00
N SER A 39 19.19 -33.76 35.61
CA SER A 39 19.56 -35.09 36.10
C SER A 39 18.92 -36.22 35.28
N ARG A 40 19.79 -37.03 34.66
CA ARG A 40 19.60 -38.44 34.31
C ARG A 40 18.28 -38.82 33.62
N ARG A 41 18.28 -38.76 32.30
CA ARG A 41 18.16 -39.94 31.41
C ARG A 41 18.18 -39.47 29.96
N VAL A 42 19.06 -40.11 29.21
CA VAL A 42 19.30 -39.98 27.77
C VAL A 42 17.97 -40.02 27.02
N ILE A 43 17.52 -38.89 26.51
CA ILE A 43 16.66 -38.82 25.31
C ILE A 43 17.16 -37.63 24.50
N ALA A 44 17.45 -37.93 23.25
CA ALA A 44 17.90 -37.02 22.21
C ALA A 44 16.95 -35.81 22.02
N SER A 45 17.41 -34.89 21.17
CA SER A 45 16.60 -33.93 20.40
C SER A 45 16.77 -32.48 20.82
N THR A 46 17.70 -31.85 20.11
CA THR A 46 17.63 -30.52 19.52
C THR A 46 16.25 -29.83 19.50
N ALA A 47 16.32 -28.51 19.65
CA ALA A 47 15.30 -27.50 19.35
C ALA A 47 14.23 -27.36 20.46
N LEU A 48 13.84 -26.16 20.88
CA LEU A 48 13.09 -25.22 20.05
C LEU A 48 13.08 -23.82 20.70
N PHE A 49 13.78 -22.85 20.10
CA PHE A 49 13.34 -21.46 20.13
C PHE A 49 12.29 -21.33 19.01
N ALA A 50 11.00 -21.25 19.34
CA ALA A 50 9.95 -21.09 18.33
C ALA A 50 8.81 -20.22 18.86
N LEU A 51 8.99 -18.91 18.78
CA LEU A 51 7.88 -17.97 18.64
C LEU A 51 7.86 -17.51 17.18
N ALA A 52 6.91 -18.05 16.43
CA ALA A 52 6.62 -17.65 15.06
C ALA A 52 6.03 -16.23 15.07
N LEU A 53 6.64 -15.32 14.31
CA LEU A 53 6.15 -13.96 14.16
C LEU A 53 4.82 -13.96 13.41
N SER A 54 3.81 -13.28 13.95
CA SER A 54 2.62 -12.88 13.20
C SER A 54 3.06 -12.01 12.03
N ALA A 55 2.78 -12.45 10.79
CA ALA A 55 3.03 -11.63 9.62
C ALA A 55 2.09 -10.42 9.64
N CYS A 56 2.60 -9.27 10.06
CA CYS A 56 2.04 -7.98 9.63
C CYS A 56 2.08 -7.98 8.11
N THR A 57 0.94 -7.73 7.48
CA THR A 57 0.86 -7.48 6.04
C THR A 57 1.90 -6.42 5.68
N THR A 58 2.83 -6.78 4.81
CA THR A 58 3.88 -5.91 4.28
C THR A 58 3.22 -4.62 3.76
N VAL A 59 3.40 -3.53 4.50
CA VAL A 59 3.12 -2.19 3.99
C VAL A 59 4.09 -1.93 2.84
N SER A 60 3.55 -1.45 1.72
CA SER A 60 4.32 -1.04 0.55
C SER A 60 5.44 -0.10 1.01
N VAL A 61 6.67 -0.55 0.79
CA VAL A 61 7.84 0.31 0.97
C VAL A 61 7.77 1.34 -0.13
N ALA A 62 7.65 2.62 0.26
CA ALA A 62 7.69 3.75 -0.66
C ALA A 62 8.78 3.53 -1.72
N SER A 63 8.36 3.37 -2.96
CA SER A 63 9.26 3.00 -4.06
C SER A 63 9.86 4.23 -4.75
N ASN A 64 9.28 5.41 -4.47
CA ASN A 64 9.70 6.68 -5.01
C ASN A 64 9.92 7.72 -3.87
N PRO A 65 10.75 8.76 -4.09
CA PRO A 65 11.09 9.75 -3.05
C PRO A 65 9.89 10.61 -2.60
N ILE A 66 8.82 10.69 -3.40
CA ILE A 66 7.60 11.42 -3.08
C ILE A 66 6.82 10.66 -2.00
N GLU A 67 6.63 9.35 -2.20
CA GLU A 67 5.99 8.45 -1.23
C GLU A 67 6.77 8.42 0.08
N SER A 68 8.11 8.36 0.02
CA SER A 68 8.95 8.37 1.23
C SER A 68 8.77 9.65 2.06
N ARG A 69 8.41 10.77 1.40
CA ARG A 69 8.22 12.06 2.07
C ARG A 69 6.81 12.23 2.65
N TRP A 70 5.80 11.65 2.03
CA TRP A 70 4.39 11.99 2.30
C TRP A 70 3.53 10.83 2.80
N VAL A 71 3.86 9.57 2.53
CA VAL A 71 3.09 8.45 3.08
C VAL A 71 3.16 8.49 4.60
N GLY A 72 2.01 8.42 5.26
CA GLY A 72 1.88 8.58 6.71
C GLY A 72 1.66 10.03 7.18
N HIS A 73 1.84 11.03 6.33
CA HIS A 73 1.49 12.42 6.64
C HIS A 73 0.00 12.70 6.45
N SER A 74 -0.48 13.76 7.07
CA SER A 74 -1.85 14.25 6.85
C SER A 74 -2.01 14.78 5.43
N ALA A 75 -3.10 14.42 4.76
CA ALA A 75 -3.46 15.00 3.47
C ALA A 75 -3.66 16.53 3.56
N GLY A 76 -4.09 17.02 4.73
CA GLY A 76 -4.26 18.45 4.98
C GLY A 76 -2.94 19.22 4.97
N GLU A 77 -1.85 18.62 5.48
CA GLU A 77 -0.50 19.20 5.41
C GLU A 77 -0.07 19.37 3.95
N PHE A 78 -0.28 18.33 3.14
CA PHE A 78 0.03 18.35 1.71
C PHE A 78 -0.77 19.43 0.97
N PHE A 79 -2.10 19.47 1.14
CA PHE A 79 -2.97 20.40 0.42
C PHE A 79 -2.79 21.85 0.88
N ALA A 80 -2.46 22.07 2.15
CA ALA A 80 -2.10 23.41 2.65
C ALA A 80 -0.81 23.92 1.99
N LYS A 81 0.18 23.05 1.75
CA LYS A 81 1.45 23.42 1.12
C LYS A 81 1.32 23.62 -0.40
N PHE A 82 0.53 22.77 -1.08
CA PHE A 82 0.57 22.67 -2.54
C PHE A 82 -0.73 22.99 -3.29
N SER A 83 -1.75 23.45 -2.59
CA SER A 83 -3.13 23.75 -3.06
C SER A 83 -4.11 22.57 -2.89
N PRO A 84 -5.42 22.86 -2.79
CA PRO A 84 -6.48 21.86 -2.68
C PRO A 84 -6.55 20.89 -3.88
N PRO A 85 -7.17 19.71 -3.71
CA PRO A 85 -7.41 18.77 -4.81
C PRO A 85 -8.43 19.34 -5.81
N ILE A 86 -8.36 18.86 -7.06
CA ILE A 86 -9.32 19.23 -8.12
C ILE A 86 -10.66 18.52 -7.89
N SER A 87 -10.59 17.25 -7.51
CA SER A 87 -11.75 16.42 -7.24
C SER A 87 -11.37 15.24 -6.35
N ASP A 88 -12.38 14.61 -5.78
CA ASP A 88 -12.26 13.44 -4.94
C ASP A 88 -13.25 12.35 -5.36
N THR A 89 -12.95 11.12 -4.98
CA THR A 89 -13.84 9.97 -5.14
C THR A 89 -13.65 9.06 -3.95
N ASP A 90 -14.72 8.79 -3.21
CA ASP A 90 -14.71 7.89 -2.07
C ASP A 90 -14.96 6.43 -2.50
N ASP A 91 -14.14 5.50 -2.01
CA ASP A 91 -14.26 4.06 -2.28
C ASP A 91 -14.89 3.26 -1.11
N GLY A 92 -15.35 3.95 -0.07
CA GLY A 92 -15.90 3.40 1.17
C GLY A 92 -14.88 3.23 2.30
N SER A 93 -13.59 3.21 2.00
CA SER A 93 -12.51 3.02 3.00
C SER A 93 -11.37 4.04 2.87
N MET A 94 -11.18 4.54 1.66
CA MET A 94 -10.21 5.53 1.24
C MET A 94 -10.89 6.52 0.31
N THR A 95 -10.33 7.71 0.26
CA THR A 95 -10.70 8.74 -0.71
C THR A 95 -9.53 8.94 -1.65
N ILE A 96 -9.81 8.86 -2.95
CA ILE A 96 -8.83 9.14 -4.01
C ILE A 96 -9.02 10.58 -4.45
N TYR A 97 -8.02 11.41 -4.18
CA TYR A 97 -7.98 12.80 -4.62
C TYR A 97 -7.23 12.92 -5.95
N ASN A 98 -7.85 13.52 -6.94
CA ASN A 98 -7.18 13.98 -8.15
C ASN A 98 -6.61 15.37 -7.87
N TRP A 99 -5.28 15.49 -7.88
CA TRP A 99 -4.60 16.73 -7.56
C TRP A 99 -3.74 17.20 -8.74
N ARG A 100 -3.68 18.52 -8.92
CA ARG A 100 -2.76 19.16 -9.85
C ARG A 100 -2.28 20.48 -9.29
N GLY A 101 -0.98 20.70 -9.31
CA GLY A 101 -0.39 21.92 -8.78
C GLY A 101 1.04 22.15 -9.26
N GLY A 102 1.70 23.11 -8.61
CA GLY A 102 3.05 23.53 -9.00
C GLY A 102 3.10 24.13 -10.40
N TYR A 103 2.13 24.96 -10.77
CA TYR A 103 2.17 25.64 -12.07
C TYR A 103 3.36 26.61 -12.08
N LYS A 104 4.35 26.33 -12.93
CA LYS A 104 5.56 27.16 -13.02
C LYS A 104 6.09 27.22 -14.44
N ARG A 105 6.68 28.36 -14.82
CA ARG A 105 7.55 28.45 -16.01
C ARG A 105 8.99 28.23 -15.58
N ILE A 106 9.64 27.21 -16.12
CA ILE A 106 11.02 26.86 -15.81
C ILE A 106 11.87 26.84 -17.08
N LYS A 107 13.18 27.06 -16.93
CA LYS A 107 14.16 26.71 -17.95
C LYS A 107 14.59 25.26 -17.73
N LEU A 108 14.47 24.45 -18.77
CA LEU A 108 14.96 23.07 -18.78
C LEU A 108 16.48 23.06 -18.96
N GLN A 109 17.10 21.91 -18.70
CA GLN A 109 18.56 21.73 -18.86
C GLN A 109 19.04 21.96 -20.30
N ASP A 110 18.17 21.76 -21.29
CA ASP A 110 18.45 22.03 -22.71
C ASP A 110 18.33 23.51 -23.11
N GLY A 111 18.09 24.40 -22.14
CA GLY A 111 17.95 25.85 -22.34
C GLY A 111 16.56 26.30 -22.79
N ARG A 112 15.64 25.38 -23.12
CA ARG A 112 14.26 25.73 -23.50
C ARG A 112 13.44 26.13 -22.28
N THR A 113 12.45 27.00 -22.49
CA THR A 113 11.49 27.35 -21.45
C THR A 113 10.23 26.51 -21.60
N ALA A 114 9.76 25.92 -20.50
CA ALA A 114 8.53 25.14 -20.46
C ALA A 114 7.63 25.60 -19.32
N SER A 115 6.32 25.61 -19.56
CA SER A 115 5.32 25.66 -18.50
C SER A 115 5.10 24.25 -17.99
N VAL A 116 5.31 24.01 -16.70
CA VAL A 116 5.19 22.70 -16.06
C VAL A 116 4.11 22.74 -14.99
N SER A 117 3.55 21.57 -14.70
CA SER A 117 2.64 21.30 -13.59
C SER A 117 2.81 19.84 -13.21
N CYS A 118 2.62 19.51 -11.93
CA CYS A 118 2.56 18.14 -11.48
C CYS A 118 1.11 17.70 -11.33
N THR A 119 0.76 16.51 -11.83
CA THR A 119 -0.56 15.88 -11.63
C THR A 119 -0.38 14.55 -10.91
N ALA A 120 -1.09 14.34 -9.81
CA ALA A 120 -1.02 13.12 -9.02
C ALA A 120 -2.41 12.67 -8.56
N LYS A 121 -2.54 11.36 -8.32
CA LYS A 121 -3.60 10.78 -7.51
C LYS A 121 -3.06 10.55 -6.12
N ILE A 122 -3.81 10.97 -5.12
CA ILE A 122 -3.43 10.85 -3.72
C ILE A 122 -4.50 10.01 -3.04
N THR A 123 -4.12 8.83 -2.57
CA THR A 123 -5.01 7.93 -1.85
C THR A 123 -4.88 8.21 -0.36
N VAL A 124 -6.00 8.51 0.28
CA VAL A 124 -6.05 8.97 1.67
C VAL A 124 -7.01 8.07 2.45
N SER A 125 -6.60 7.56 3.61
CA SER A 125 -7.50 6.78 4.45
C SER A 125 -8.55 7.66 5.14
N SER A 126 -9.61 7.05 5.66
CA SER A 126 -10.65 7.73 6.45
C SER A 126 -10.13 8.61 7.61
N SER A 127 -8.96 8.28 8.17
CA SER A 127 -8.26 9.11 9.15
C SER A 127 -7.51 10.33 8.57
N TYR A 128 -7.75 10.66 7.30
CA TYR A 128 -7.13 11.74 6.54
C TYR A 128 -5.60 11.64 6.38
N VAL A 129 -5.06 10.41 6.41
CA VAL A 129 -3.63 10.10 6.28
C VAL A 129 -3.33 9.60 4.86
N ILE A 130 -2.29 10.12 4.23
CA ILE A 130 -1.84 9.72 2.90
C ILE A 130 -1.32 8.28 2.96
N ARG A 131 -1.85 7.43 2.09
CA ARG A 131 -1.47 6.03 1.93
C ARG A 131 -0.67 5.78 0.66
N ASP A 132 -0.92 6.55 -0.39
CA ASP A 132 -0.27 6.41 -1.70
C ASP A 132 -0.26 7.76 -2.42
N ILE A 133 0.81 8.03 -3.18
CA ILE A 133 0.87 9.14 -4.14
C ILE A 133 1.37 8.61 -5.47
N THR A 134 0.45 8.51 -6.43
CA THR A 134 0.75 8.07 -7.78
C THR A 134 0.79 9.27 -8.73
N ILE A 135 1.92 9.47 -9.42
CA ILE A 135 2.05 10.51 -10.44
C ILE A 135 1.30 10.11 -11.71
N VAL A 136 0.39 10.97 -12.17
CA VAL A 136 -0.44 10.76 -13.38
C VAL A 136 0.19 11.40 -14.60
N SER A 137 0.77 12.59 -14.43
CA SER A 137 1.42 13.32 -15.51
C SER A 137 2.54 14.17 -14.94
N ASP A 138 3.69 14.09 -15.60
CA ASP A 138 4.91 14.79 -15.21
C ASP A 138 5.67 15.27 -16.45
N ARG A 139 6.58 16.21 -16.23
CA ARG A 139 7.51 16.73 -17.22
C ARG A 139 8.90 16.77 -16.62
N PRO A 140 9.96 16.80 -17.44
CA PRO A 140 11.29 17.12 -16.95
C PRO A 140 11.30 18.40 -16.13
N GLY A 141 12.00 18.36 -15.00
CA GLY A 141 12.18 19.49 -14.10
C GLY A 141 13.33 20.39 -14.54
N ALA A 142 13.70 21.33 -13.68
CA ALA A 142 14.84 22.21 -13.97
C ALA A 142 16.17 21.49 -13.75
N ASN A 143 16.20 20.55 -12.79
CA ASN A 143 17.42 19.92 -12.29
C ASN A 143 17.43 18.40 -12.50
N GLY A 144 16.31 17.81 -12.93
CA GLY A 144 16.20 16.37 -13.08
C GLY A 144 15.07 15.93 -14.02
N PRO A 145 14.84 14.61 -14.08
CA PRO A 145 13.90 14.02 -15.03
C PRO A 145 12.43 14.24 -14.66
N SER A 146 12.14 14.72 -13.45
CA SER A 146 10.79 14.78 -12.89
C SER A 146 10.56 16.09 -12.13
N TYR A 147 9.67 16.94 -12.67
CA TYR A 147 9.22 18.15 -12.00
C TYR A 147 8.38 17.85 -10.77
N CYS A 148 7.54 16.79 -10.82
CA CYS A 148 6.79 16.32 -9.67
C CYS A 148 7.69 15.97 -8.49
N THR A 149 8.80 15.26 -8.73
CA THR A 149 9.76 14.91 -7.68
C THR A 149 10.38 16.15 -7.09
N GLU A 150 10.89 17.07 -7.92
CA GLU A 150 11.47 18.34 -7.45
C GLU A 150 10.49 19.15 -6.59
N LEU A 151 9.24 19.29 -7.05
CA LEU A 151 8.21 20.07 -6.35
C LEU A 151 7.81 19.44 -5.02
N LEU A 152 7.48 18.15 -5.03
CA LEU A 152 6.85 17.49 -3.87
C LEU A 152 7.87 17.06 -2.82
N THR A 153 9.16 16.99 -3.17
CA THR A 153 10.23 16.70 -2.19
C THR A 153 10.96 17.95 -1.72
N ALA A 154 10.65 19.12 -2.29
CA ALA A 154 11.19 20.39 -1.82
C ALA A 154 10.71 20.70 -0.39
N GLY A 155 11.68 20.89 0.51
CA GLY A 155 11.50 21.26 1.92
C GLY A 155 11.14 22.72 2.07
#